data_AF-A0A969HDP2-F1
#
_entry.id   AF-A0A969HDP2-F1
#
_cell.length_a   1.000
_cell.length_b   1.000
_cell.length_c   1.000
_cell.angle_alpha   90.00
_cell.angle_beta   90.00
_cell.angle_gamma   90.00
#
_symmetry.space_group_name_H-M   'P 1'
#
loop_
_entity.id
_entity.type
_entity.pdbx_description
1 polymer ?
#
loop_
_entity_poly.entity_id
_entity_poly.type
_entity_poly.pdbx_seq_one_letter_code
_entity_poly.pdbx_strand_id
1 'polypeptide(L)' 'MTYLCYDFFPEVHQTFGGGMTKGQKIQQLLDYCKRQDRLADLLQQVQARNPAQYRQFEARLGS' A
#
# COMPACT_ATOMS: atom_id res chain seq x y z
N MET A 1 -3.69 -7.53 1.15
CA MET A 1 -3.89 -6.08 1.38
C MET A 1 -4.51 -5.80 2.73
N THR A 2 -5.58 -6.50 3.11
CA THR A 2 -6.25 -6.32 4.39
C THR A 2 -5.28 -6.42 5.58
N TYR A 3 -4.40 -7.44 5.60
CA TYR A 3 -3.35 -7.58 6.62
C TYR A 3 -2.31 -6.44 6.61
N LEU A 4 -1.83 -6.00 5.44
CA LEU A 4 -0.90 -4.86 5.33
C LEU A 4 -1.50 -3.59 5.96
N CYS A 5 -2.74 -3.29 5.63
CA CYS A 5 -3.44 -2.14 6.19
C CYS A 5 -3.74 -2.35 7.68
N TYR A 6 -4.16 -3.54 8.09
CA TYR A 6 -4.42 -3.84 9.49
C TYR A 6 -3.19 -3.65 10.38
N ASP A 7 -2.03 -4.16 9.95
CA ASP A 7 -0.81 -4.16 10.75
C ASP A 7 -0.07 -2.80 10.73
N PHE A 8 -0.08 -2.08 9.60
CA PHE A 8 0.79 -0.90 9.39
C PHE A 8 0.05 0.41 9.07
N PHE A 9 -1.24 0.33 8.71
CA PHE A 9 -2.09 1.48 8.36
C PHE A 9 -3.52 1.32 8.93
N PRO A 10 -3.66 1.09 10.25
CA PRO A 10 -4.94 0.75 10.86
C PRO A 10 -6.02 1.82 10.63
N GLU A 11 -5.62 3.09 10.47
CA GLU A 11 -6.50 4.21 10.14
C GLU A 11 -7.16 4.02 8.78
N VAL A 12 -6.41 3.54 7.80
CA VAL A 12 -6.95 3.21 6.46
C VAL A 12 -7.82 1.98 6.53
N HIS A 13 -7.39 0.96 7.28
CA HIS A 13 -8.16 -0.28 7.42
C HIS A 13 -9.56 -0.03 8.00
N GLN A 14 -9.69 0.88 8.98
CA GLN A 14 -10.98 1.28 9.55
C GLN A 14 -11.90 1.98 8.55
N THR A 15 -11.35 2.57 7.49
CA THR A 15 -12.13 3.24 6.44
C THR A 15 -12.59 2.30 5.32
N PHE A 16 -12.16 1.03 5.34
CA PHE A 16 -12.60 0.04 4.37
C PHE A 16 -14.06 -0.37 4.61
N GLY A 17 -14.93 0.10 3.73
CA GLY A 17 -16.34 -0.29 3.72
C GLY A 17 -16.57 -1.69 3.13
N GLY A 18 -17.70 -2.29 3.53
CA GLY A 18 -18.23 -3.49 2.88
C GLY A 18 -18.47 -3.25 1.38
N GLY A 19 -18.10 -4.20 0.53
CA GLY A 19 -18.28 -4.10 -0.93
C GLY A 19 -17.16 -3.35 -1.68
N MET A 20 -16.17 -2.78 -0.99
CA MET A 20 -15.03 -2.15 -1.67
C MET A 20 -14.18 -3.18 -2.43
N THR A 21 -13.93 -2.90 -3.70
CA THR A 21 -13.02 -3.66 -4.56
C THR A 21 -11.57 -3.52 -4.08
N LYS A 22 -10.71 -4.44 -4.53
CA LYS A 22 -9.27 -4.36 -4.29
C LYS A 22 -8.68 -3.02 -4.76
N GLY A 23 -9.08 -2.53 -5.93
CA GLY A 23 -8.58 -1.27 -6.50
C GLY A 23 -8.94 -0.05 -5.65
N GLN A 24 -10.19 0.02 -5.17
CA GLN A 24 -10.64 1.10 -4.27
C GLN A 24 -9.81 1.12 -2.98
N LYS A 25 -9.52 -0.04 -2.39
CA LYS A 25 -8.68 -0.14 -1.18
C LYS A 25 -7.23 0.30 -1.42
N ILE A 26 -6.66 0.00 -2.60
CA ILE A 26 -5.32 0.50 -2.97
C ILE A 26 -5.34 2.02 -3.05
N GLN A 27 -6.29 2.59 -3.79
CA GLN A 27 -6.36 4.04 -3.98
C GLN A 27 -6.50 4.77 -2.66
N GLN A 28 -7.37 4.29 -1.77
CA GLN A 28 -7.55 4.89 -0.45
C GLN A 28 -6.28 4.83 0.41
N LEU A 29 -5.53 3.71 0.35
CA LEU A 29 -4.24 3.59 1.01
C LEU A 29 -3.20 4.57 0.45
N LEU A 30 -3.12 4.69 -0.88
CA LEU A 30 -2.20 5.61 -1.54
C LEU A 30 -2.53 7.07 -1.21
N ASP A 31 -3.81 7.43 -1.26
CA ASP A 31 -4.29 8.77 -0.92
C ASP A 31 -3.97 9.14 0.53
N TYR A 32 -4.21 8.21 1.47
CA TYR A 32 -3.85 8.40 2.87
C TYR A 32 -2.33 8.60 3.03
N CYS A 33 -1.52 7.70 2.45
CA CYS A 33 -0.07 7.79 2.57
C CYS A 33 0.47 9.08 1.95
N LYS A 34 -0.09 9.55 0.84
CA LYS A 34 0.30 10.83 0.22
C LYS A 34 -0.06 12.03 1.10
N ARG A 35 -1.23 12.03 1.74
CA ARG A 35 -1.67 13.11 2.64
C ARG A 35 -0.87 13.16 3.94
N GLN A 36 -0.41 12.02 4.42
CA GLN A 36 0.32 11.89 5.69
C GLN A 36 1.85 11.80 5.51
N ASP A 37 2.36 11.96 4.28
CA ASP A 37 3.78 11.80 3.95
C ASP A 37 4.38 10.42 4.31
N ARG A 38 3.54 9.37 4.28
CA ARG A 38 3.89 7.97 4.63
C ARG A 38 4.12 7.07 3.41
N LEU A 39 4.38 7.64 2.24
CA LEU A 39 4.64 6.86 1.03
C LEU A 39 5.92 6.01 1.15
N ALA A 40 6.95 6.52 1.82
CA ALA A 40 8.17 5.78 2.08
C ALA A 40 7.92 4.54 2.95
N ASP A 41 7.14 4.69 4.04
CA ASP A 41 6.72 3.58 4.89
C ASP A 41 5.99 2.50 4.08
N LEU A 42 5.05 2.92 3.22
CA LEU A 42 4.31 1.99 2.37
C LEU A 42 5.24 1.21 1.44
N LEU A 43 6.20 1.88 0.80
CA LEU A 43 7.18 1.23 -0.06
C LEU A 43 8.02 0.20 0.70
N GLN A 44 8.52 0.55 1.90
CA GLN A 44 9.26 -0.38 2.74
C GLN A 44 8.42 -1.63 3.08
N GLN A 45 7.15 -1.44 3.44
CA GLN A 45 6.25 -2.54 3.77
C GLN A 45 5.90 -3.43 2.57
N VAL A 46 5.80 -2.86 1.37
CA VAL A 46 5.59 -3.60 0.12
C VAL A 46 6.85 -4.38 -0.25
N GLN A 47 8.02 -3.75 -0.16
CA GLN A 47 9.31 -4.38 -0.45
C GLN A 47 9.59 -5.55 0.49
N ALA A 48 9.35 -5.39 1.80
CA ALA A 48 9.57 -6.45 2.77
C ALA A 48 8.67 -7.67 2.53
N ARG A 49 7.42 -7.46 2.08
CA ARG A 49 6.45 -8.53 1.84
C ARG A 49 6.66 -9.26 0.52
N ASN A 50 7.08 -8.56 -0.53
CA ASN A 50 7.32 -9.17 -1.83
C ASN A 50 8.54 -8.55 -2.53
N PRO A 51 9.76 -8.88 -2.06
CA PRO A 51 10.98 -8.26 -2.55
C PRO A 51 11.25 -8.60 -4.03
N ALA A 52 10.86 -9.80 -4.48
CA ALA A 52 11.04 -10.22 -5.88
C ALA A 52 10.18 -9.39 -6.83
N GLN A 53 8.89 -9.23 -6.51
CA GLN A 53 7.98 -8.41 -7.31
C GLN A 53 8.35 -6.93 -7.24
N TYR A 54 8.75 -6.44 -6.06
CA TYR A 54 9.21 -5.06 -5.89
C TYR A 54 10.41 -4.76 -6.79
N ARG A 55 11.44 -5.61 -6.77
CA ARG A 55 12.63 -5.46 -7.61
C ARG A 55 12.30 -5.48 -9.10
N GLN A 56 11.35 -6.32 -9.52
CA GLN A 56 10.89 -6.35 -10.92
C GLN A 56 10.21 -5.05 -11.33
N PHE A 57 9.42 -4.42 -10.45
CA PHE A 57 8.79 -3.13 -10.73
C PHE A 57 9.80 -1.97 -10.68
N GLU A 58 10.70 -1.97 -9.70
CA GLU A 58 11.78 -0.97 -9.59
C GLU A 58 12.64 -0.94 -10.86
N ALA A 59 13.03 -2.11 -11.37
CA ALA A 59 13.79 -2.23 -12.62
C ALA A 59 13.04 -1.69 -13.85
N ARG A 60 11.70 -1.62 -13.82
CA ARG A 60 10.86 -1.10 -14.91
C ARG A 60 10.57 0.40 -14.79
N LEU A 61 10.83 1.01 -13.64
CA LEU A 61 10.67 2.46 -13.42
C LEU A 61 11.95 3.24 -13.74
N GLY A 62 13.10 2.57 -13.70
CA GLY A 62 14.41 3.15 -14.06
C GLY A 62 14.80 3.00 -15.53
N SER A 63 13.91 2.49 -16.40
CA SER A 63 14.08 2.35 -17.86
C SER A 63 13.27 3.39 -18.61
#